data_AF-A0A6J6DU04-F1
#
_entry.id   AF-A0A6J6DU04-F1
#
_cell.length_a   1.000
_cell.length_b   1.000
_cell.length_c   1.000
_cell.angle_alpha   90.00
_cell.angle_beta   90.00
_cell.angle_gamma   90.00
#
_symmetry.space_group_name_H-M   'P 1'
#
loop_
_entity.id
_entity.type
_entity.pdbx_description
1 polymer ?
#
loop_
_entity_poly.entity_id
_entity_poly.type
_entity_poly.pdbx_seq_one_letter_code
_entity_poly.pdbx_strand_id
1 'polypeptide(L)'
;MESLVQLVVLILLAILSFGLGAFIFSWFRSPVTKVLTYVFAALAVAAGLWVGWVLIDGNGIPIALVPISLGLFGIWNLRRRNKASS
;
A
#
# COMPACT_ATOMS: atom_id res chain seq x y z
N MET A 1 0.06 -10.64 -26.41
CA MET A 1 1.12 -9.85 -25.74
C MET A 1 0.54 -8.59 -25.13
N GLU A 2 -0.14 -7.74 -25.91
CA GLU A 2 -0.63 -6.44 -25.43
C GLU A 2 -1.70 -6.52 -24.32
N SER A 3 -2.65 -7.46 -24.41
CA SER A 3 -3.67 -7.68 -23.37
C SER A 3 -3.10 -8.12 -22.02
N LEU A 4 -2.03 -8.92 -22.04
CA LEU A 4 -1.32 -9.37 -20.83
C LEU A 4 -0.61 -8.20 -20.15
N VAL A 5 0.06 -7.34 -20.91
CA VAL A 5 0.73 -6.15 -20.37
C VAL A 5 -0.28 -5.21 -19.72
N GLN A 6 -1.42 -4.97 -20.36
CA GLN A 6 -2.50 -4.15 -19.79
C GLN A 6 -3.01 -4.73 -18.47
N LEU A 7 -3.20 -6.05 -18.39
CA LEU A 7 -3.63 -6.71 -17.16
C LEU A 7 -2.61 -6.55 -16.04
N VAL A 8 -1.32 -6.73 -16.33
CA VAL A 8 -0.24 -6.54 -15.34
C VAL A 8 -0.21 -5.09 -14.84
N VAL A 9 -0.34 -4.12 -15.73
CA VAL A 9 -0.41 -2.69 -15.36
C VAL A 9 -1.61 -2.41 -14.45
N LEU A 10 -2.78 -2.97 -14.76
CA LEU A 10 -3.98 -2.81 -13.92
C LEU A 10 -3.79 -3.42 -12.52
N ILE A 11 -3.16 -4.59 -12.43
CA ILE A 11 -2.86 -5.23 -11.15
C ILE A 11 -1.90 -4.36 -10.34
N LEU A 12 -0.81 -3.89 -10.94
CA LEU A 12 0.16 -3.02 -10.27
C LEU A 12 -0.49 -1.69 -9.82
N LEU A 13 -1.37 -1.12 -10.64
CA LEU A 13 -2.09 0.09 -10.31
C LEU A 13 -3.05 -0.11 -9.13
N ALA A 14 -3.73 -1.27 -9.05
CA ALA A 14 -4.59 -1.61 -7.93
C ALA A 14 -3.78 -1.75 -6.63
N ILE A 15 -2.60 -2.39 -6.70
CA ILE A 15 -1.72 -2.56 -5.55
C ILE A 15 -1.19 -1.20 -5.06
N LEU A 16 -0.78 -0.33 -5.97
CA LEU A 16 -0.37 1.03 -5.65
C LEU A 16 -1.52 1.82 -5.00
N SER A 17 -2.74 1.65 -5.50
CA SER A 17 -3.94 2.30 -4.94
C SER A 17 -4.21 1.87 -3.49
N PHE A 18 -3.89 0.63 -3.11
CA PHE A 18 -3.95 0.22 -1.71
C PHE A 18 -2.94 0.99 -0.85
N GLY A 19 -1.70 1.12 -1.30
CA GLY A 19 -0.67 1.90 -0.61
C GLY A 19 -1.06 3.38 -0.46
N LEU A 20 -1.51 4.00 -1.55
CA LEU A 20 -1.97 5.39 -1.57
C LEU A 20 -3.21 5.60 -0.69
N GLY A 21 -4.17 4.67 -0.72
CA GLY A 21 -5.36 4.72 0.14
C GLY A 21 -4.98 4.65 1.62
N ALA A 22 -4.09 3.71 2.00
CA ALA A 22 -3.57 3.63 3.36
C ALA A 22 -2.90 4.92 3.81
N PHE A 23 -2.09 5.50 2.92
CA PHE A 23 -1.48 6.79 3.13
C PHE A 23 -2.58 7.82 3.34
N ILE A 24 -3.36 8.19 2.33
CA ILE A 24 -4.39 9.24 2.36
C ILE A 24 -5.32 9.12 3.57
N PHE A 25 -5.86 7.92 3.86
CA PHE A 25 -6.77 7.71 4.98
C PHE A 25 -6.14 8.00 6.35
N SER A 26 -4.82 7.83 6.49
CA SER A 26 -4.14 8.10 7.75
C SER A 26 -4.17 9.58 8.16
N TRP A 27 -4.45 10.51 7.24
CA TRP A 27 -4.61 11.94 7.52
C TRP A 27 -5.98 12.30 8.11
N PHE A 28 -7.00 11.43 8.00
CA PHE A 28 -8.36 11.71 8.49
C PHE A 28 -8.59 11.18 9.91
N ARG A 29 -9.26 11.97 10.76
CA ARG A 29 -9.43 11.65 12.21
C ARG A 29 -10.57 10.68 12.51
N SER A 30 -11.35 10.28 11.52
CA SER A 30 -12.53 9.42 11.72
C SER A 30 -12.13 8.00 12.17
N PRO A 31 -12.90 7.36 13.08
CA PRO A 31 -12.66 5.97 13.47
C PRO A 31 -12.70 5.02 12.26
N VAL A 32 -13.58 5.29 11.28
CA VAL A 32 -13.66 4.52 10.03
C VAL A 32 -12.35 4.61 9.26
N THR A 33 -11.78 5.81 9.13
CA THR A 33 -10.52 6.02 8.40
C THR A 33 -9.32 5.37 9.09
N LYS A 34 -9.37 5.17 10.42
CA LYS A 34 -8.34 4.39 11.13
C LYS A 34 -8.35 2.93 10.68
N VAL A 35 -9.55 2.31 10.66
CA VAL A 35 -9.71 0.91 10.21
C VAL A 35 -9.30 0.78 8.75
N LEU A 36 -9.76 1.68 7.89
CA LEU A 36 -9.39 1.68 6.47
C LEU A 36 -7.88 1.82 6.28
N THR A 37 -7.20 2.68 7.04
CA THR A 37 -5.73 2.81 6.99
C THR A 37 -5.04 1.47 7.25
N TYR A 38 -5.46 0.74 8.29
CA TYR A 38 -4.86 -0.57 8.61
C TYR A 38 -5.16 -1.63 7.56
N VAL A 39 -6.40 -1.71 7.07
CA VAL A 39 -6.80 -2.68 6.05
C VAL A 39 -6.05 -2.43 4.75
N PHE A 40 -6.04 -1.19 4.27
CA PHE A 40 -5.33 -0.80 3.06
C PHE A 40 -3.82 -0.99 3.20
N ALA A 41 -3.24 -0.69 4.37
CA ALA A 41 -1.82 -0.91 4.61
C ALA A 41 -1.47 -2.39 4.61
N ALA A 42 -2.29 -3.25 5.23
CA ALA A 42 -2.08 -4.69 5.23
C ALA A 42 -2.14 -5.26 3.80
N LEU A 43 -3.13 -4.83 3.00
CA LEU A 43 -3.24 -5.21 1.59
C LEU A 43 -2.04 -4.72 0.77
N ALA A 44 -1.62 -3.47 0.95
CA ALA A 44 -0.47 -2.90 0.24
C ALA A 44 0.83 -3.66 0.56
N VAL A 45 1.04 -4.04 1.83
CA VAL A 45 2.23 -4.80 2.25
C VAL A 45 2.16 -6.22 1.71
N ALA A 46 1.05 -6.94 1.90
CA ALA A 46 0.91 -8.32 1.44
C ALA A 46 1.03 -8.43 -0.09
N ALA A 47 0.34 -7.55 -0.83
CA ALA A 47 0.38 -7.55 -2.28
C ALA A 47 1.75 -7.06 -2.81
N GLY A 48 2.36 -6.06 -2.17
CA GLY A 48 3.72 -5.64 -2.49
C GLY A 48 4.74 -6.76 -2.30
N LEU A 49 4.69 -7.47 -1.18
CA LEU A 49 5.55 -8.64 -0.93
C LEU A 49 5.35 -9.73 -1.99
N TRP A 50 4.10 -10.02 -2.33
CA TRP A 50 3.77 -11.00 -3.36
C TRP A 50 4.32 -10.61 -4.74
N VAL A 51 4.15 -9.35 -5.16
CA VAL A 51 4.72 -8.81 -6.40
C VAL A 51 6.25 -8.88 -6.39
N GLY A 52 6.87 -8.51 -5.27
CA GLY A 52 8.32 -8.57 -5.11
C GLY A 52 8.87 -9.98 -5.27
N TRP A 53 8.14 -10.98 -4.75
CA TRP A 53 8.47 -12.39 -4.90
C TRP A 53 8.27 -12.89 -6.33
N VAL A 54 7.12 -12.58 -6.94
CA VAL A 54 6.79 -13.05 -8.30
C VAL A 54 7.72 -12.45 -9.37
N LEU A 55 8.19 -11.21 -9.18
CA LEU A 55 9.10 -10.53 -10.09
C LEU A 55 10.55 -10.47 -9.54
N ILE A 56 10.94 -11.41 -8.68
CA ILE A 56 12.25 -11.39 -8.00
C ILE A 56 13.44 -11.47 -8.97
N ASP A 57 13.28 -12.20 -10.08
CA ASP A 57 14.31 -12.34 -11.13
C ASP A 57 14.44 -11.09 -12.02
N GLY A 58 13.58 -10.09 -11.82
CA GLY A 58 13.61 -8.80 -12.52
C GLY A 58 13.54 -7.62 -11.56
N ASN A 59 12.79 -6.59 -11.93
CA ASN A 59 12.65 -5.36 -11.13
C ASN A 59 11.56 -5.45 -10.04
N GLY A 60 11.23 -6.64 -9.54
CA GLY A 60 10.16 -6.84 -8.56
C GLY A 60 10.39 -6.14 -7.22
N ILE A 61 11.64 -6.12 -6.73
CA ILE A 61 11.98 -5.52 -5.43
C ILE A 61 11.71 -4.00 -5.42
N PRO A 62 12.22 -3.19 -6.38
CA PRO A 62 11.89 -1.76 -6.45
C PRO A 62 10.38 -1.49 -6.53
N ILE A 63 9.66 -2.29 -7.33
CA ILE A 63 8.22 -2.13 -7.54
C ILE A 63 7.43 -2.44 -6.25
N ALA A 64 7.84 -3.48 -5.53
CA ALA A 64 7.25 -3.89 -4.26
C ALA A 64 7.45 -2.87 -3.14
N LEU A 65 8.61 -2.21 -3.09
CA LEU A 65 8.95 -1.26 -2.02
C LEU A 65 8.01 -0.05 -1.97
N VAL A 66 7.48 0.39 -3.11
CA VAL A 66 6.60 1.57 -3.19
C VAL A 66 5.30 1.37 -2.39
N PRO A 67 4.43 0.38 -2.71
CA PRO A 67 3.20 0.17 -1.95
C PRO A 67 3.47 -0.24 -0.50
N ILE A 68 4.53 -1.02 -0.23
CA ILE A 68 4.91 -1.43 1.13
C ILE A 68 5.25 -0.19 1.97
N SER A 69 6.13 0.69 1.47
CA SER A 69 6.55 1.88 2.19
C SER A 69 5.37 2.84 2.44
N LEU A 70 4.49 3.03 1.46
CA LEU A 70 3.27 3.84 1.63
C LEU A 70 2.35 3.26 2.72
N GLY A 71 2.13 1.94 2.73
CA GLY A 71 1.35 1.28 3.77
C GLY A 71 1.95 1.45 5.17
N LEU A 72 3.26 1.25 5.30
CA LEU A 72 3.99 1.43 6.57
C LEU A 72 3.97 2.90 7.04
N PHE A 73 4.17 3.86 6.12
CA PHE A 73 4.07 5.28 6.43
C PHE A 73 2.66 5.68 6.87
N GLY A 74 1.62 5.13 6.24
CA GLY A 74 0.23 5.36 6.66
C GLY A 74 -0.02 4.90 8.10
N ILE A 75 0.45 3.70 8.45
CA ILE A 75 0.34 3.19 9.84
C ILE A 75 1.13 4.07 10.80
N TRP A 76 2.37 4.44 10.45
CA TRP A 76 3.22 5.29 11.28
C TRP A 76 2.57 6.66 11.54
N ASN A 77 2.06 7.31 10.49
CA ASN A 77 1.39 8.60 10.58
C ASN A 77 0.14 8.52 11.47
N LEU A 78 -0.69 7.48 11.29
CA LEU A 78 -1.85 7.23 12.11
C LEU A 78 -1.49 7.09 13.60
N ARG A 79 -0.43 6.32 13.92
CA ARG A 79 0.06 6.14 15.29
C ARG A 79 0.61 7.43 15.89
N ARG A 80 1.43 8.18 15.14
CA ARG A 80 1.99 9.48 15.56
C ARG A 80 0.88 10.44 15.94
N ARG A 81 -0.16 10.53 15.09
CA ARG A 81 -1.29 11.44 15.32
C ARG A 81 -2.14 11.03 16.52
N ASN A 82 -2.39 9.73 16.71
CA ASN A 82 -3.16 9.27 17.87
C ASN A 82 -2.41 9.53 19.19
N LYS A 83 -1.07 9.45 19.19
CA LYS A 83 -0.25 9.81 20.36
C LYS A 83 -0.25 11.31 20.70
N ALA A 84 -0.33 12.18 19.69
CA ALA A 84 -0.37 13.64 19.90
C ALA A 84 -1.73 14.19 20.39
N SER A 85 -2.76 13.34 20.45
CA SER A 85 -4.12 13.69 20.89
C SER A 85 -4.46 13.12 22.29
N SER A 86 -3.51 12.41 22.90
CA SER A 86 -3.59 11.85 24.25
C SER A 86 -2.75 12.67 25.21
#